data_AF-A0A1T2Z8D8-F1
#
_entry.id   AF-A0A1T2Z8D8-F1
#
_cell.length_a   1.000
_cell.length_b   1.000
_cell.length_c   1.000
_cell.angle_alpha   90.00
_cell.angle_beta   90.00
_cell.angle_gamma   90.00
#
_symmetry.space_group_name_H-M   'P 1'
#
loop_
_entity.id
_entity.type
_entity.pdbx_description
1 polymer ?
#
loop_
_entity_poly.entity_id
_entity_poly.type
_entity_poly.pdbx_seq_one_letter_code
_entity_poly.pdbx_strand_id
1 'polypeptide(L)'
;MIMDRFIESNTLAELYSILSEHRRSLSSSHSMTRFERQHMVNRVTAFVEFGDYLILTERRHYSAIERLFKALIYPLSIPRQTVYYKPEYPEDEVSGYEGLTAVDTVGLLIDMEHLGLQVDPSRLVAALTPELNEKKLLTNSELSVLMYRHYRGKQCFVLKADPSAGEGDIFVTHHKDASGYQFAMTWRGKAAIRLEVRGPNYSEPKPQEFVICDYCKHRYLTNSSADERIHQAEHEWTRQLYEPFPNSLFAQRLAVVPRGELVDSSSPLWMHEEVLQRARAFRREFGYDRVQWDGSATSPASEGWHGYLFAGDGEGTIAGACGFLPESSGPHKGQWALHWIWFAPKYRRMGLLLARWADFLKCYGDFHIERPVSDAMQSFLRKHGTAEQRAWLPPQ
;
A
#
# COMPACT_ATOMS: atom_id res chain seq x y z
N MET A 1 -11.77 -5.05 16.62
CA MET A 1 -13.03 -4.59 17.27
C MET A 1 -12.68 -3.34 18.05
N ILE A 2 -12.78 -2.16 17.43
CA ILE A 2 -12.49 -0.88 18.09
C ILE A 2 -13.69 -0.64 19.00
N MET A 3 -13.49 -0.72 20.32
CA MET A 3 -14.52 -0.27 21.28
C MET A 3 -14.84 1.19 20.95
N ASP A 4 -16.12 1.51 20.74
CA ASP A 4 -16.54 2.90 20.62
C ASP A 4 -16.13 3.63 21.91
N ARG A 5 -15.21 4.58 21.78
CA ARG A 5 -14.71 5.37 22.90
C ARG A 5 -15.53 6.64 23.00
N PHE A 6 -16.35 6.72 24.03
CA PHE A 6 -17.24 7.85 24.25
C PHE A 6 -16.59 8.91 25.14
N ILE A 7 -16.94 10.17 24.88
CA ILE A 7 -16.67 11.30 25.77
C ILE A 7 -17.98 11.69 26.48
N GLU A 8 -17.89 12.21 27.71
CA GLU A 8 -19.09 12.66 28.41
C GLU A 8 -19.80 13.79 27.65
N SER A 9 -21.14 13.75 27.61
CA SER A 9 -21.96 14.76 26.92
C SER A 9 -21.64 16.19 27.37
N ASN A 10 -21.45 16.42 28.68
CA ASN A 10 -21.13 17.75 29.21
C ASN A 10 -19.76 18.25 28.74
N THR A 11 -18.76 17.36 28.73
CA THR A 11 -17.41 17.65 28.24
C THR A 11 -17.43 17.96 26.74
N LEU A 12 -18.24 17.24 25.96
CA LEU A 12 -18.43 17.48 24.53
C LEU A 12 -19.11 18.83 24.24
N ALA A 13 -20.14 19.18 25.02
CA ALA A 13 -20.81 20.48 24.94
C ALA A 13 -19.86 21.63 25.30
N GLU A 14 -19.05 21.46 26.34
CA GLU A 14 -18.07 22.44 26.76
C GLU A 14 -16.97 22.64 25.71
N LEU A 15 -16.43 21.55 25.14
CA LEU A 15 -15.47 21.64 24.03
C LEU A 15 -16.05 22.47 22.88
N TYR A 16 -17.31 22.23 22.49
CA TYR A 16 -17.95 23.01 21.43
C TYR A 16 -18.16 24.48 21.80
N SER A 17 -18.44 24.78 23.06
CA SER A 17 -18.48 26.16 23.55
C SER A 17 -17.14 26.86 23.32
N ILE A 18 -16.01 26.22 23.65
CA ILE A 18 -14.66 26.77 23.41
C ILE A 18 -14.41 26.96 21.92
N LEU A 19 -14.74 25.97 21.10
CA LEU A 19 -14.51 26.01 19.66
C LEU A 19 -15.36 27.07 18.95
N SER A 20 -16.49 27.46 19.56
CA SER A 20 -17.38 28.51 19.06
C SER A 20 -16.95 29.92 19.46
N GLU A 21 -16.01 30.06 20.40
CA GLU A 21 -15.45 31.37 20.77
C GLU A 21 -14.54 31.94 19.69
N HIS A 22 -14.43 33.27 19.65
CA HIS A 22 -13.60 33.96 18.69
C HIS A 22 -12.12 33.55 18.83
N ARG A 23 -11.59 32.96 17.77
CA ARG A 23 -10.21 32.53 17.64
C ARG A 23 -9.27 33.76 17.56
N ARG A 24 -8.38 33.91 18.55
CA ARG A 24 -7.31 34.94 18.53
C ARG A 24 -6.14 34.52 17.63
N SER A 25 -5.44 35.47 16.99
CA SER A 25 -4.20 35.14 16.28
C SER A 25 -3.12 34.71 17.27
N LEU A 26 -2.50 33.54 17.04
CA LEU A 26 -1.27 33.18 17.72
C LEU A 26 -0.10 33.99 17.16
N SER A 27 0.88 34.34 18.00
CA SER A 27 2.12 34.94 17.53
C SER A 27 2.98 33.87 16.85
N SER A 28 3.44 34.13 15.64
CA SER A 28 4.31 33.22 14.89
C SER A 28 5.75 33.35 15.40
N SER A 29 6.05 32.74 16.55
CA SER A 29 7.44 32.56 16.98
C SER A 29 8.09 31.40 16.24
N HIS A 30 9.29 31.63 15.71
CA HIS A 30 10.11 30.60 15.07
C HIS A 30 10.94 29.80 16.09
N SER A 31 11.09 30.30 17.32
CA SER A 31 11.84 29.62 18.38
C SER A 31 10.93 28.79 19.28
N MET A 32 11.47 27.66 19.77
CA MET A 32 10.79 26.85 20.77
C MET A 32 10.61 27.61 22.08
N THR A 33 9.43 27.45 22.67
CA THR A 33 9.14 27.94 24.02
C THR A 33 10.02 27.25 25.06
N ARG A 34 10.03 27.76 26.31
CA ARG A 34 10.74 27.10 27.41
C ARG A 34 10.19 25.68 27.64
N PHE A 35 8.87 25.52 27.61
CA PHE A 35 8.21 24.23 27.74
C PHE A 35 8.64 23.27 26.62
N GLU A 36 8.56 23.69 25.36
CA GLU A 36 8.91 22.83 24.22
C GLU A 36 10.36 22.35 24.27
N ARG A 37 11.30 23.22 24.68
CA ARG A 37 12.70 22.83 24.88
C ARG A 37 12.85 21.80 26.00
N GLN A 38 12.20 22.03 27.14
CA GLN A 38 12.27 21.12 28.28
C GLN A 38 11.63 19.77 27.95
N HIS A 39 10.52 19.78 27.22
CA HIS A 39 9.82 18.61 26.71
C HIS A 39 10.74 17.71 25.87
N MET A 40 11.48 18.31 24.94
CA MET A 40 12.42 17.57 24.08
C MET A 40 13.61 17.00 24.87
N VAL A 41 14.04 17.66 25.96
CA VAL A 41 15.11 17.16 26.83
C VAL A 41 14.62 16.01 27.70
N ASN A 42 13.47 16.18 28.36
CA ASN A 42 12.95 15.22 29.34
C ASN A 42 12.38 13.96 28.68
N ARG A 43 11.92 14.05 27.43
CA ARG A 43 11.27 12.97 26.66
C ARG A 43 9.97 12.43 27.28
N VAL A 44 9.52 13.01 28.38
CA VAL A 44 8.25 12.79 29.05
C VAL A 44 7.72 14.13 29.57
N THR A 45 6.43 14.22 29.84
CA THR A 45 5.78 15.42 30.37
C THR A 45 4.69 15.06 31.34
N ALA A 46 4.70 15.66 32.53
CA ALA A 46 3.64 15.50 33.50
C ALA A 46 2.39 16.28 33.06
N PHE A 47 1.20 15.79 33.44
CA PHE A 47 -0.06 16.46 33.09
C PHE A 47 -0.15 17.89 33.61
N VAL A 48 0.51 18.20 34.73
CA VAL A 48 0.56 19.56 35.28
C VAL A 48 1.30 20.49 34.31
N GLU A 49 2.51 20.11 33.89
CA GLU A 49 3.32 20.90 32.95
C GLU A 49 2.63 21.05 31.58
N PHE A 50 1.93 20.00 31.14
CA PHE A 50 1.16 20.04 29.90
C PHE A 50 -0.07 20.95 30.02
N GLY A 51 -0.78 20.92 31.16
CA GLY A 51 -1.89 21.83 31.46
C GLY A 51 -1.45 23.29 31.42
N ASP A 52 -0.33 23.61 32.07
CA ASP A 52 0.27 24.95 32.06
C ASP A 52 0.58 25.41 30.63
N TYR A 53 1.15 24.54 29.79
CA TYR A 53 1.41 24.83 28.39
C TYR A 53 0.12 25.11 27.59
N LEU A 54 -0.94 24.34 27.84
CA LEU A 54 -2.23 24.52 27.19
C LEU A 54 -2.90 25.84 27.59
N ILE A 55 -2.84 26.24 28.86
CA ILE A 55 -3.37 27.54 29.30
C ILE A 55 -2.71 28.71 28.58
N LEU A 56 -1.41 28.59 28.26
CA LEU A 56 -0.67 29.64 27.57
C LEU A 56 -1.01 29.73 26.07
N THR A 57 -1.40 28.61 25.46
CA THR A 57 -1.63 28.46 24.01
C THR A 57 -3.12 28.59 23.65
N GLU A 58 -3.99 27.86 24.34
CA GLU A 58 -5.44 27.93 24.21
C GLU A 58 -6.02 28.87 25.26
N ARG A 59 -6.29 30.12 24.85
CA ARG A 59 -6.78 31.17 25.75
C ARG A 59 -8.30 31.25 25.84
N ARG A 60 -9.03 30.48 25.03
CA ARG A 60 -10.50 30.39 25.07
C ARG A 60 -10.90 29.52 26.26
N HIS A 61 -11.78 30.03 27.13
CA HIS A 61 -12.16 29.41 28.40
C HIS A 61 -10.97 28.79 29.20
N TYR A 62 -10.02 29.62 29.61
CA TYR A 62 -8.77 29.20 30.27
C TYR A 62 -8.94 28.21 31.43
N SER A 63 -10.06 28.26 32.17
CA SER A 63 -10.31 27.38 33.32
C SER A 63 -10.75 25.96 32.94
N ALA A 64 -11.20 25.75 31.70
CA ALA A 64 -11.74 24.47 31.25
C ALA A 64 -10.69 23.57 30.58
N ILE A 65 -9.64 24.16 29.98
CA ILE A 65 -8.72 23.42 29.11
C ILE A 65 -7.95 22.31 29.84
N GLU A 66 -7.58 22.53 31.11
CA GLU A 66 -6.90 21.52 31.93
C GLU A 66 -7.72 20.27 32.18
N ARG A 67 -9.03 20.43 32.39
CA ARG A 67 -9.94 19.29 32.55
C ARG A 67 -10.23 18.63 31.19
N LEU A 68 -10.40 19.44 30.16
CA LEU A 68 -10.74 18.98 28.82
C LEU A 68 -9.67 18.08 28.22
N PHE A 69 -8.39 18.47 28.27
CA PHE A 69 -7.35 17.63 27.66
C PHE A 69 -7.30 16.25 28.34
N LYS A 70 -7.47 16.18 29.66
CA LYS A 70 -7.50 14.91 30.40
C LYS A 70 -8.66 14.03 29.92
N ALA A 71 -9.83 14.62 29.70
CA ALA A 71 -11.01 13.92 29.20
C ALA A 71 -10.86 13.48 27.72
N LEU A 72 -10.01 14.15 26.93
CA LEU A 72 -9.72 13.78 25.54
C LEU A 72 -8.77 12.60 25.40
N ILE A 73 -7.90 12.33 26.38
CA ILE A 73 -6.88 11.28 26.28
C ILE A 73 -7.47 9.90 25.94
N TYR A 74 -8.56 9.50 26.62
CA TYR A 74 -9.15 8.19 26.40
C TYR A 74 -9.84 8.05 25.03
N PRO A 75 -10.74 8.97 24.62
CA PRO A 75 -11.31 8.99 23.27
C PRO A 75 -10.28 9.02 22.15
N LEU A 76 -9.18 9.77 22.34
CA LEU A 76 -8.10 9.89 21.36
C LEU A 76 -7.10 8.73 21.38
N SER A 77 -7.26 7.78 22.30
CA SER A 77 -6.37 6.63 22.42
C SER A 77 -4.92 6.96 22.73
N ILE A 78 -4.68 8.06 23.43
CA ILE A 78 -3.34 8.45 23.85
C ILE A 78 -2.93 7.63 25.10
N PRO A 79 -1.78 6.93 25.06
CA PRO A 79 -1.31 6.13 26.20
C PRO A 79 -0.97 6.99 27.41
N ARG A 80 -1.67 6.79 28.55
CA ARG A 80 -1.30 7.39 29.85
C ARG A 80 -0.18 6.59 30.49
N GLN A 81 0.76 7.29 31.14
CA GLN A 81 1.84 6.66 31.89
C GLN A 81 2.05 7.38 33.22
N THR A 82 2.66 6.69 34.18
CA THR A 82 3.18 7.32 35.39
C THR A 82 4.60 7.78 35.14
N VAL A 83 4.87 9.07 35.34
CA VAL A 83 6.18 9.70 35.19
C VAL A 83 6.73 10.09 36.56
N TYR A 84 8.05 10.12 36.69
CA TYR A 84 8.74 10.42 37.93
C TYR A 84 9.79 11.50 37.67
N TYR A 85 9.95 12.42 38.62
CA TYR A 85 11.16 13.23 38.64
C TYR A 85 12.34 12.34 39.01
N LYS A 86 13.48 12.58 38.36
CA LYS A 86 14.71 11.85 38.69
C LYS A 86 15.11 12.23 40.12
N PRO A 87 15.27 11.26 41.04
CA PRO A 87 15.75 11.54 42.39
C PRO A 87 17.19 12.07 42.36
N GLU A 88 17.55 12.92 43.32
CA GLU A 88 18.93 13.43 43.47
C GLU A 88 19.82 12.37 44.13
N TYR A 89 19.27 11.63 45.09
CA TYR A 89 19.92 10.56 45.83
C TYR A 89 19.12 9.25 45.76
N PRO A 90 19.77 8.06 45.77
CA PRO A 90 19.08 6.76 45.70
C PRO A 90 18.03 6.52 46.80
N GLU A 91 18.19 7.14 47.95
CA GLU A 91 17.32 7.07 49.12
C GLU A 91 16.11 8.02 49.07
N ASP A 92 16.04 8.92 48.08
CA ASP A 92 14.95 9.87 47.98
C ASP A 92 13.61 9.16 47.73
N GLU A 93 12.58 9.56 48.47
CA GLU A 93 11.21 9.14 48.18
C GLU A 93 10.75 9.72 46.84
N VAL A 94 10.31 8.86 45.93
CA VAL A 94 9.82 9.27 44.61
C VAL A 94 8.29 9.32 44.58
N SER A 95 7.76 10.46 44.13
CA SER A 95 6.33 10.61 43.84
C SER A 95 6.07 10.49 42.34
N GLY A 96 5.14 9.60 41.97
CA GLY A 96 4.71 9.43 40.58
C GLY A 96 3.58 10.38 40.22
N TYR A 97 3.61 10.87 38.98
CA TYR A 97 2.60 11.77 38.41
C TYR A 97 2.02 11.16 37.14
N GLU A 98 0.78 11.49 36.80
CA GLU A 98 0.29 11.17 35.45
C GLU A 98 1.02 12.00 34.40
N GLY A 99 1.41 11.37 33.31
CA GLY A 99 2.14 12.00 32.23
C GLY A 99 2.05 11.24 30.91
N LEU A 100 2.72 11.79 29.91
CA LEU A 100 2.82 11.26 28.54
C LEU A 100 4.29 11.19 28.11
N THR A 101 4.60 10.30 27.18
CA THR A 101 5.87 10.35 26.47
C THR A 101 5.93 11.59 25.57
N ALA A 102 7.12 11.94 25.08
CA ALA A 102 7.26 13.06 24.15
C ALA A 102 6.41 12.88 22.90
N VAL A 103 6.46 11.70 22.29
CA VAL A 103 5.68 11.41 21.09
C VAL A 103 4.18 11.45 21.38
N ASP A 104 3.72 10.89 22.50
CA ASP A 104 2.29 10.87 22.86
C ASP A 104 1.76 12.27 23.20
N THR A 105 2.58 13.13 23.81
CA THR A 105 2.25 14.54 24.05
C THR A 105 2.07 15.28 22.73
N VAL A 106 2.97 15.07 21.77
CA VAL A 106 2.87 15.70 20.44
C VAL A 106 1.70 15.13 19.64
N GLY A 107 1.45 13.81 19.73
CA GLY A 107 0.26 13.17 19.17
C GLY A 107 -1.03 13.82 19.69
N LEU A 108 -1.14 14.02 21.00
CA LEU A 108 -2.27 14.72 21.61
C LEU A 108 -2.38 16.17 21.11
N LEU A 109 -1.27 16.91 21.00
CA LEU A 109 -1.30 18.28 20.45
C LEU A 109 -1.75 18.32 18.99
N ILE A 110 -1.37 17.33 18.17
CA ILE A 110 -1.84 17.21 16.78
C ILE A 110 -3.36 16.97 16.76
N ASP A 111 -3.86 16.04 17.56
CA ASP A 111 -5.30 15.76 17.63
C ASP A 111 -6.08 16.97 18.16
N MET A 112 -5.52 17.70 19.14
CA MET A 112 -6.09 18.96 19.63
C MET A 112 -6.13 20.04 18.54
N GLU A 113 -5.08 20.20 17.73
CA GLU A 113 -5.10 21.10 16.57
C GLU A 113 -6.17 20.66 15.55
N HIS A 114 -6.31 19.37 15.29
CA HIS A 114 -7.33 18.83 14.39
C HIS A 114 -8.76 19.04 14.92
N LEU A 115 -8.95 19.02 16.23
CA LEU A 115 -10.20 19.38 16.90
C LEU A 115 -10.49 20.90 16.84
N GLY A 116 -9.54 21.72 16.37
CA GLY A 116 -9.71 23.17 16.24
C GLY A 116 -9.32 23.95 17.50
N LEU A 117 -8.57 23.35 18.42
CA LEU A 117 -7.94 24.07 19.53
C LEU A 117 -6.74 24.89 19.03
N GLN A 118 -6.40 25.96 19.76
CA GLN A 118 -5.31 26.89 19.47
C GLN A 118 -3.98 26.37 19.99
N VAL A 119 -3.50 25.29 19.39
CA VAL A 119 -2.17 24.75 19.65
C VAL A 119 -1.36 24.71 18.36
N ASP A 120 -0.03 24.75 18.48
CA ASP A 120 0.89 24.64 17.34
C ASP A 120 1.94 23.55 17.60
N PRO A 121 1.71 22.31 17.17
CA PRO A 121 2.65 21.21 17.34
C PRO A 121 3.83 21.25 16.35
N SER A 122 3.82 22.17 15.36
CA SER A 122 4.74 22.16 14.22
C SER A 122 6.22 22.08 14.62
N ARG A 123 6.60 22.79 15.69
CA ARG A 123 7.99 22.83 16.19
C ARG A 123 8.42 21.49 16.78
N LEU A 124 7.57 20.88 17.59
CA LEU A 124 7.83 19.59 18.21
C LEU A 124 7.82 18.46 17.18
N VAL A 125 6.89 18.51 16.22
CA VAL A 125 6.87 17.56 15.09
C VAL A 125 8.17 17.60 14.30
N ALA A 126 8.66 18.79 13.96
CA ALA A 126 9.91 18.94 13.21
C ALA A 126 11.11 18.34 13.96
N ALA A 127 11.11 18.42 15.29
CA ALA A 127 12.17 17.86 16.13
C ALA A 127 12.10 16.34 16.27
N LEU A 128 10.90 15.74 16.31
CA LEU A 128 10.72 14.30 16.47
C LEU A 128 10.78 13.51 15.15
N THR A 129 10.42 14.13 14.02
CA THR A 129 10.35 13.45 12.71
C THR A 129 11.62 12.67 12.34
N PRO A 130 12.86 13.20 12.52
CA PRO A 130 14.07 12.47 12.14
C PRO A 130 14.21 11.10 12.83
N GLU A 131 13.85 11.01 14.11
CA GLU A 131 13.94 9.78 14.91
C GLU A 131 12.92 8.71 14.47
N LEU A 132 11.81 9.14 13.85
CA LEU A 132 10.75 8.24 13.39
C LEU A 132 11.00 7.67 12.00
N ASN A 133 11.78 8.35 11.15
CA ASN A 133 12.08 7.90 9.80
C ASN A 133 12.85 6.56 9.74
N GLU A 134 13.56 6.21 10.81
CA GLU A 134 14.32 4.96 10.89
C GLU A 134 13.47 3.76 11.33
N LYS A 135 12.25 4.01 11.82
CA LYS A 135 11.38 2.96 12.34
C LYS A 135 10.60 2.26 11.23
N LYS A 136 10.55 0.92 11.29
CA LYS A 136 9.73 0.09 10.39
C LYS A 136 8.27 -0.03 10.83
N LEU A 137 8.02 0.04 12.13
CA LEU A 137 6.70 -0.02 12.74
C LEU A 137 6.51 1.20 13.62
N LEU A 138 5.30 1.77 13.57
CA LEU A 138 4.95 3.02 14.24
C LEU A 138 3.72 2.80 15.12
N THR A 139 3.70 3.43 16.30
CA THR A 139 2.46 3.62 17.08
C THR A 139 1.55 4.67 16.41
N ASN A 140 0.32 4.81 16.90
CA ASN A 140 -0.60 5.83 16.38
C ASN A 140 -0.03 7.25 16.53
N SER A 141 0.51 7.60 17.70
CA SER A 141 1.13 8.91 17.96
C SER A 141 2.33 9.14 17.03
N GLU A 142 3.16 8.12 16.80
CA GLU A 142 4.31 8.20 15.88
C GLU A 142 3.88 8.41 14.43
N LEU A 143 2.85 7.68 13.98
CA LEU A 143 2.28 7.86 12.65
C LEU A 143 1.68 9.27 12.48
N SER A 144 0.98 9.78 13.50
CA SER A 144 0.43 11.14 13.50
C SER A 144 1.53 12.19 13.36
N VAL A 145 2.63 12.06 14.11
CA VAL A 145 3.79 12.95 13.98
C VAL A 145 4.39 12.89 12.58
N LEU A 146 4.63 11.69 12.05
CA LEU A 146 5.24 11.50 10.73
C LEU A 146 4.37 12.08 9.61
N MET A 147 3.05 11.91 9.70
CA MET A 147 2.09 12.33 8.68
C MET A 147 1.53 13.74 8.87
N TYR A 148 1.92 14.43 9.95
CA TYR A 148 1.38 15.72 10.35
C TYR A 148 1.31 16.73 9.20
N ARG A 149 2.43 16.98 8.51
CA ARG A 149 2.48 17.96 7.40
C ARG A 149 1.58 17.58 6.23
N HIS A 150 1.38 16.28 6.00
CA HIS A 150 0.55 15.80 4.91
C HIS A 150 -0.94 16.04 5.19
N TYR A 151 -1.37 15.78 6.44
CA TYR A 151 -2.77 15.82 6.86
C TYR A 151 -3.21 17.11 7.55
N ARG A 152 -2.30 18.01 7.92
CA ARG A 152 -2.62 19.26 8.63
C ARG A 152 -3.75 20.02 7.96
N GLY A 153 -4.86 20.18 8.68
CA GLY A 153 -6.06 20.88 8.24
C GLY A 153 -6.87 20.19 7.14
N LYS A 154 -6.54 18.95 6.76
CA LYS A 154 -7.23 18.18 5.71
C LYS A 154 -8.05 17.01 6.26
N GLN A 155 -8.25 16.93 7.57
CA GLN A 155 -8.94 15.81 8.22
C GLN A 155 -10.35 16.21 8.68
N CYS A 156 -11.19 15.19 8.80
CA CYS A 156 -12.46 15.25 9.49
C CYS A 156 -12.35 14.38 10.76
N PHE A 157 -12.61 14.98 11.91
CA PHE A 157 -12.54 14.35 13.20
C PHE A 157 -13.94 14.24 13.81
N VAL A 158 -14.24 13.12 14.46
CA VAL A 158 -15.56 12.87 15.06
C VAL A 158 -15.39 12.40 16.50
N LEU A 159 -15.91 13.18 17.44
CA LEU A 159 -16.07 12.76 18.84
C LEU A 159 -17.54 12.41 19.08
N LYS A 160 -17.77 11.32 19.80
CA LYS A 160 -19.12 10.83 20.12
C LYS A 160 -19.27 10.75 21.63
N ALA A 161 -20.43 11.15 22.15
CA ALA A 161 -20.84 10.77 23.48
C ALA A 161 -21.67 9.47 23.42
N ASP A 162 -22.01 8.94 24.59
CA ASP A 162 -22.88 7.77 24.70
C ASP A 162 -24.15 7.98 23.84
N PRO A 163 -24.49 7.05 22.92
CA PRO A 163 -25.65 7.20 22.04
C PRO A 163 -26.98 7.19 22.80
N SER A 164 -27.00 6.80 24.08
CA SER A 164 -28.15 6.88 24.99
C SER A 164 -28.24 8.20 25.77
N ALA A 165 -27.27 9.11 25.60
CA ALA A 165 -27.28 10.39 26.31
C ALA A 165 -28.46 11.27 25.89
N GLY A 166 -29.31 11.60 26.87
CA GLY A 166 -30.43 12.52 26.73
C GLY A 166 -31.68 11.92 26.05
N GLU A 167 -32.78 12.67 26.14
CA GLU A 167 -34.06 12.37 25.50
C GLU A 167 -34.53 13.58 24.68
N GLY A 168 -35.36 13.31 23.67
CA GLY A 168 -35.97 14.33 22.81
C GLY A 168 -35.46 14.35 21.37
N ASP A 169 -35.82 15.40 20.65
CA ASP A 169 -35.52 15.54 19.22
C ASP A 169 -34.04 15.76 18.95
N ILE A 170 -33.59 15.29 17.78
CA ILE A 170 -32.22 15.45 17.30
C ILE A 170 -32.14 16.69 16.43
N PHE A 171 -31.19 17.57 16.73
CA PHE A 171 -30.89 18.75 15.92
C PHE A 171 -29.38 18.99 15.85
N VAL A 172 -28.95 19.79 14.86
CA VAL A 172 -27.53 20.07 14.61
C VAL A 172 -27.29 21.58 14.64
N THR A 173 -26.27 22.00 15.37
CA THR A 173 -25.76 23.38 15.35
C THR A 173 -24.44 23.43 14.60
N HIS A 174 -24.28 24.44 13.75
CA HIS A 174 -23.09 24.63 12.94
C HIS A 174 -22.33 25.89 13.37
N HIS A 175 -21.01 25.80 13.37
CA HIS A 175 -20.12 26.95 13.55
C HIS A 175 -18.96 26.87 12.56
N LYS A 176 -18.48 28.02 12.09
CA LYS A 176 -17.26 28.13 11.30
C LYS A 176 -16.37 29.19 11.90
N ASP A 177 -15.12 28.84 12.21
CA ASP A 177 -14.18 29.79 12.79
C ASP A 177 -13.43 30.61 11.72
N ALA A 178 -12.69 31.61 12.18
CA ALA A 178 -11.89 32.50 11.33
C ALA A 178 -10.69 31.79 10.65
N SER A 179 -10.25 30.63 11.17
CA SER A 179 -9.19 29.83 10.55
C SER A 179 -9.73 28.86 9.50
N GLY A 180 -11.05 28.78 9.32
CA GLY A 180 -11.72 27.98 8.31
C GLY A 180 -12.18 26.60 8.80
N TYR A 181 -11.99 26.28 10.08
CA TYR A 181 -12.55 25.06 10.66
C TYR A 181 -14.07 25.12 10.66
N GLN A 182 -14.70 23.98 10.37
CA GLN A 182 -16.16 23.83 10.40
C GLN A 182 -16.53 22.81 11.46
N PHE A 183 -17.46 23.19 12.33
CA PHE A 183 -17.92 22.39 13.45
C PHE A 183 -19.41 22.09 13.26
N ALA A 184 -19.80 20.84 13.42
CA ALA A 184 -21.18 20.42 13.48
C ALA A 184 -21.40 19.64 14.78
N MET A 185 -22.16 20.22 15.70
CA MET A 185 -22.55 19.59 16.95
C MET A 185 -23.98 19.06 16.83
N THR A 186 -24.15 17.76 17.04
CA THR A 186 -25.44 17.09 17.12
C THR A 186 -25.86 16.99 18.58
N TRP A 187 -27.09 17.41 18.83
CA TRP A 187 -27.75 17.38 20.13
C TRP A 187 -28.92 16.42 20.12
N ARG A 188 -29.25 15.87 21.29
CA ARG A 188 -30.52 15.21 21.59
C ARG A 188 -31.15 15.90 22.79
N GLY A 189 -32.19 16.70 22.56
CA GLY A 189 -32.71 17.61 23.58
C GLY A 189 -31.62 18.56 24.08
N LYS A 190 -31.12 18.35 25.30
CA LYS A 190 -30.02 19.14 25.90
C LYS A 190 -28.67 18.43 25.93
N ALA A 191 -28.61 17.15 25.56
CA ALA A 191 -27.38 16.36 25.60
C ALA A 191 -26.61 16.48 24.27
N ALA A 192 -25.30 16.68 24.35
CA ALA A 192 -24.41 16.63 23.18
C ALA A 192 -24.05 15.18 22.89
N ILE A 193 -24.30 14.72 21.65
CA ILE A 193 -24.08 13.31 21.28
C ILE A 193 -22.97 13.13 20.25
N ARG A 194 -22.67 14.14 19.43
CA ARG A 194 -21.65 14.04 18.38
C ARG A 194 -21.10 15.41 18.00
N LEU A 195 -19.77 15.55 17.99
CA LEU A 195 -19.07 16.69 17.41
C LEU A 195 -18.30 16.20 16.18
N GLU A 196 -18.61 16.78 15.02
CA GLU A 196 -17.80 16.64 13.81
C GLU A 196 -17.02 17.93 13.58
N VAL A 197 -15.72 17.78 13.36
CA VAL A 197 -14.79 18.87 13.09
C VAL A 197 -14.14 18.63 11.73
N ARG A 198 -14.35 19.53 10.77
CA ARG A 198 -13.68 19.51 9.47
C ARG A 198 -12.60 20.57 9.46
N GLY A 199 -11.38 20.16 9.12
CA GLY A 199 -10.26 21.06 8.94
C GLY A 199 -10.48 22.04 7.78
N PRO A 200 -9.75 23.16 7.74
CA PRO A 200 -9.94 24.24 6.76
C PRO A 200 -9.76 23.83 5.30
N ASN A 201 -8.97 22.79 5.05
CA ASN A 201 -8.68 22.23 3.73
C ASN A 201 -9.27 20.83 3.57
N TYR A 202 -10.24 20.43 4.40
CA TYR A 202 -10.87 19.13 4.30
C TYR A 202 -11.70 19.04 3.02
N SER A 203 -11.48 17.97 2.27
CA SER A 203 -12.31 17.55 1.15
C SER A 203 -12.79 16.13 1.41
N GLU A 204 -14.08 15.88 1.21
CA GLU A 204 -14.64 14.54 1.35
C GLU A 204 -13.93 13.58 0.38
N PRO A 205 -13.38 12.44 0.88
CA PRO A 205 -12.73 11.48 0.01
C PRO A 205 -13.71 10.97 -1.05
N LYS A 206 -13.21 10.83 -2.28
CA LYS A 206 -14.02 10.19 -3.33
C LYS A 206 -14.32 8.74 -2.93
N PRO A 207 -15.52 8.23 -3.25
CA PRO A 207 -15.86 6.84 -2.95
C PRO A 207 -14.86 5.89 -3.62
N GLN A 208 -14.51 4.83 -2.89
CA GLN A 208 -13.57 3.81 -3.33
C GLN A 208 -14.36 2.54 -3.70
N GLU A 209 -14.13 2.02 -4.90
CA GLU A 209 -14.82 0.85 -5.43
C GLU A 209 -13.82 -0.10 -6.10
N PHE A 210 -14.08 -1.40 -6.03
CA PHE A 210 -13.24 -2.39 -6.71
C PHE A 210 -13.61 -2.46 -8.19
N VAL A 211 -12.62 -2.26 -9.06
CA VAL A 211 -12.77 -2.35 -10.51
C VAL A 211 -11.71 -3.29 -11.09
N ILE A 212 -12.00 -3.86 -12.26
CA ILE A 212 -11.06 -4.71 -13.00
C ILE A 212 -10.64 -3.92 -14.25
N CYS A 213 -9.33 -3.74 -14.44
CA CYS A 213 -8.82 -3.07 -15.64
C CYS A 213 -9.15 -3.88 -16.90
N ASP A 214 -9.75 -3.25 -17.91
CA ASP A 214 -10.10 -3.92 -19.17
C ASP A 214 -8.87 -4.43 -19.95
N TYR A 215 -7.73 -3.77 -19.78
CA TYR A 215 -6.48 -4.14 -20.46
C TYR A 215 -5.71 -5.23 -19.70
N CYS A 216 -5.22 -4.92 -18.49
CA CYS A 216 -4.33 -5.82 -17.75
C CYS A 216 -5.08 -6.83 -16.85
N LYS A 217 -6.40 -6.73 -16.73
CA LYS A 217 -7.27 -7.58 -15.89
C LYS A 217 -6.94 -7.55 -14.40
N HIS A 218 -6.06 -6.65 -13.96
CA HIS A 218 -5.76 -6.44 -12.56
C HIS A 218 -6.96 -5.80 -11.85
N ARG A 219 -7.32 -6.35 -10.69
CA ARG A 219 -8.36 -5.81 -9.81
C ARG A 219 -7.73 -4.81 -8.85
N TYR A 220 -8.24 -3.58 -8.82
CA TYR A 220 -7.73 -2.52 -7.96
C TYR A 220 -8.86 -1.68 -7.37
N LEU A 221 -8.54 -0.87 -6.36
CA LEU A 221 -9.48 0.02 -5.69
C LEU A 221 -9.37 1.44 -6.29
N THR A 222 -10.48 2.02 -6.71
CA THR A 222 -10.50 3.40 -7.25
C THR A 222 -10.19 4.43 -6.17
N ASN A 223 -9.58 5.56 -6.55
CA ASN A 223 -9.24 6.66 -5.63
C ASN A 223 -8.35 6.23 -4.45
N SER A 224 -7.56 5.16 -4.62
CA SER A 224 -6.53 4.70 -3.70
C SER A 224 -5.17 4.88 -4.38
N SER A 225 -4.41 5.88 -3.95
CA SER A 225 -3.08 6.16 -4.53
C SER A 225 -2.11 4.99 -4.38
N ALA A 226 -2.34 4.08 -3.42
CA ALA A 226 -1.54 2.87 -3.25
C ALA A 226 -1.92 1.82 -4.31
N ASP A 227 -3.21 1.54 -4.47
CA ASP A 227 -3.69 0.57 -5.46
C ASP A 227 -3.50 1.06 -6.90
N GLU A 228 -3.63 2.36 -7.15
CA GLU A 228 -3.36 2.96 -8.46
C GLU A 228 -1.90 2.77 -8.89
N ARG A 229 -0.95 2.87 -7.95
CA ARG A 229 0.48 2.60 -8.24
C ARG A 229 0.73 1.13 -8.57
N ILE A 230 0.12 0.21 -7.83
CA ILE A 230 0.22 -1.23 -8.11
C ILE A 230 -0.40 -1.54 -9.47
N HIS A 231 -1.60 -1.02 -9.74
CA HIS A 231 -2.27 -1.16 -11.02
C HIS A 231 -1.41 -0.62 -12.17
N GLN A 232 -0.81 0.57 -12.04
CA GLN A 232 0.04 1.15 -13.08
C GLN A 232 1.26 0.26 -13.38
N ALA A 233 1.91 -0.28 -12.35
CA ALA A 233 3.04 -1.19 -12.52
C ALA A 233 2.64 -2.48 -13.27
N GLU A 234 1.51 -3.09 -12.87
CA GLU A 234 0.96 -4.28 -13.54
C GLU A 234 0.49 -4.00 -14.97
N HIS A 235 -0.04 -2.80 -15.22
CA HIS A 235 -0.49 -2.37 -16.53
C HIS A 235 0.69 -2.21 -17.50
N GLU A 236 1.75 -1.51 -17.05
CA GLU A 236 2.95 -1.31 -17.85
C GLU A 236 3.67 -2.65 -18.11
N TRP A 237 3.76 -3.53 -17.09
CA TRP A 237 4.32 -4.87 -17.26
C TRP A 237 3.55 -5.69 -18.32
N THR A 238 2.21 -5.67 -18.26
CA THR A 238 1.37 -6.40 -19.23
C THR A 238 1.54 -5.82 -20.64
N ARG A 239 1.63 -4.48 -20.74
CA ARG A 239 1.86 -3.79 -22.00
C ARG A 239 3.17 -4.22 -22.65
N GLN A 240 4.26 -4.25 -21.89
CA GLN A 240 5.58 -4.66 -22.40
C GLN A 240 5.60 -6.11 -22.89
N LEU A 241 4.75 -6.98 -22.34
CA LEU A 241 4.64 -8.37 -22.81
C LEU A 241 3.74 -8.54 -24.02
N TYR A 242 2.64 -7.80 -24.10
CA TYR A 242 1.70 -7.91 -25.22
C TYR A 242 2.19 -7.17 -26.46
N GLU A 243 2.95 -6.10 -26.25
CA GLU A 243 3.56 -5.24 -27.25
C GLU A 243 5.06 -5.10 -26.98
N PRO A 244 5.84 -6.18 -27.12
CA PRO A 244 7.26 -6.16 -26.81
C PRO A 244 8.02 -5.22 -27.76
N PHE A 245 8.99 -4.49 -27.19
CA PHE A 245 9.96 -3.69 -27.92
C PHE A 245 11.19 -4.53 -28.31
N PRO A 246 11.96 -4.11 -29.33
CA PRO A 246 13.22 -4.77 -29.69
C PRO A 246 14.19 -4.90 -28.51
N ASN A 247 14.79 -6.08 -28.36
CA ASN A 247 15.83 -6.34 -27.36
C ASN A 247 17.19 -6.49 -28.06
N SER A 248 18.07 -5.48 -27.87
CA SER A 248 19.37 -5.43 -28.53
C SER A 248 20.31 -6.58 -28.12
N LEU A 249 20.22 -7.08 -26.89
CA LEU A 249 20.98 -8.24 -26.43
C LEU A 249 20.53 -9.51 -27.17
N PHE A 250 19.23 -9.65 -27.40
CA PHE A 250 18.69 -10.77 -28.15
C PHE A 250 19.07 -10.69 -29.63
N ALA A 251 18.97 -9.52 -30.26
CA ALA A 251 19.40 -9.31 -31.64
C ALA A 251 20.88 -9.70 -31.84
N GLN A 252 21.76 -9.22 -30.97
CA GLN A 252 23.20 -9.55 -31.02
C GLN A 252 23.44 -11.05 -30.85
N ARG A 253 22.75 -11.69 -29.91
CA ARG A 253 22.91 -13.12 -29.67
C ARG A 253 22.46 -13.95 -30.87
N LEU A 254 21.32 -13.62 -31.48
CA LEU A 254 20.83 -14.30 -32.68
C LEU A 254 21.81 -14.20 -33.86
N ALA A 255 22.55 -13.09 -33.96
CA ALA A 255 23.53 -12.89 -35.03
C ALA A 255 24.83 -13.69 -34.84
N VAL A 256 25.24 -13.93 -33.59
CA VAL A 256 26.58 -14.47 -33.28
C VAL A 256 26.54 -15.93 -32.82
N VAL A 257 25.50 -16.34 -32.11
CA VAL A 257 25.43 -17.65 -31.45
C VAL A 257 24.55 -18.58 -32.27
N PRO A 258 25.08 -19.74 -32.74
CA PRO A 258 24.25 -20.78 -33.32
C PRO A 258 23.14 -21.20 -32.34
N ARG A 259 21.88 -21.19 -32.79
CA ARG A 259 20.70 -21.38 -31.94
C ARG A 259 20.63 -20.40 -30.77
N GLY A 260 20.93 -19.13 -31.02
CA GLY A 260 20.90 -18.05 -30.02
C GLY A 260 19.56 -17.88 -29.29
N GLU A 261 18.48 -18.46 -29.82
CA GLU A 261 17.16 -18.56 -29.19
C GLU A 261 17.02 -19.57 -28.03
N LEU A 262 17.90 -20.58 -27.96
CA LEU A 262 17.83 -21.62 -26.94
C LEU A 262 18.28 -21.07 -25.58
N VAL A 263 17.51 -21.42 -24.54
CA VAL A 263 17.75 -21.08 -23.14
C VAL A 263 17.91 -22.39 -22.35
N ASP A 264 19.15 -22.73 -22.07
CA ASP A 264 19.56 -23.86 -21.23
C ASP A 264 20.30 -23.36 -19.97
N SER A 265 20.81 -24.26 -19.14
CA SER A 265 21.53 -23.91 -17.90
C SER A 265 22.81 -23.08 -18.13
N SER A 266 23.34 -23.04 -19.35
CA SER A 266 24.53 -22.25 -19.72
C SER A 266 24.19 -20.86 -20.25
N SER A 267 22.90 -20.58 -20.44
CA SER A 267 22.44 -19.35 -21.06
C SER A 267 22.50 -18.16 -20.08
N PRO A 268 22.67 -16.92 -20.58
CA PRO A 268 22.66 -15.74 -19.73
C PRO A 268 21.37 -15.60 -18.92
N LEU A 269 21.48 -15.15 -17.65
CA LEU A 269 20.33 -15.00 -16.74
C LEU A 269 19.23 -14.09 -17.28
N TRP A 270 19.57 -13.09 -18.10
CA TRP A 270 18.57 -12.23 -18.74
C TRP A 270 17.62 -13.03 -19.66
N MET A 271 18.09 -14.10 -20.31
CA MET A 271 17.23 -14.94 -21.14
C MET A 271 16.27 -15.77 -20.30
N HIS A 272 16.73 -16.29 -19.15
CA HIS A 272 15.87 -16.99 -18.20
C HIS A 272 14.75 -16.08 -17.68
N GLU A 273 15.08 -14.81 -17.43
CA GLU A 273 14.09 -13.80 -17.06
C GLU A 273 13.08 -13.57 -18.19
N GLU A 274 13.53 -13.41 -19.44
CA GLU A 274 12.62 -13.22 -20.58
C GLU A 274 11.66 -14.42 -20.75
N VAL A 275 12.15 -15.66 -20.60
CA VAL A 275 11.30 -16.87 -20.60
C VAL A 275 10.32 -16.85 -19.43
N LEU A 276 10.78 -16.53 -18.22
CA LEU A 276 9.93 -16.47 -17.02
C LEU A 276 8.77 -15.49 -17.20
N GLN A 277 9.03 -14.31 -17.78
CA GLN A 277 8.00 -13.30 -17.97
C GLN A 277 6.89 -13.77 -18.92
N ARG A 278 7.23 -14.53 -19.97
CA ARG A 278 6.23 -15.16 -20.87
C ARG A 278 5.53 -16.34 -20.20
N ALA A 279 6.21 -17.13 -19.39
CA ALA A 279 5.59 -18.19 -18.60
C ALA A 279 4.55 -17.61 -17.62
N ARG A 280 4.84 -16.46 -17.00
CA ARG A 280 3.89 -15.72 -16.16
C ARG A 280 2.68 -15.22 -16.96
N ALA A 281 2.90 -14.71 -18.18
CA ALA A 281 1.81 -14.31 -19.07
C ALA A 281 0.93 -15.51 -19.45
N PHE A 282 1.53 -16.64 -19.82
CA PHE A 282 0.84 -17.90 -20.09
C PHE A 282 0.00 -18.35 -18.89
N ARG A 283 0.60 -18.40 -17.69
CA ARG A 283 -0.11 -18.75 -16.46
C ARG A 283 -1.33 -17.86 -16.23
N ARG A 284 -1.19 -16.54 -16.40
CA ARG A 284 -2.29 -15.57 -16.21
C ARG A 284 -3.40 -15.76 -17.25
N GLU A 285 -3.05 -15.96 -18.52
CA GLU A 285 -4.03 -16.10 -19.60
C GLU A 285 -4.82 -17.41 -19.52
N PHE A 286 -4.18 -18.49 -19.09
CA PHE A 286 -4.80 -19.83 -19.00
C PHE A 286 -5.31 -20.20 -17.60
N GLY A 287 -5.09 -19.33 -16.59
CA GLY A 287 -5.60 -19.53 -15.24
C GLY A 287 -4.91 -20.68 -14.47
N TYR A 288 -3.63 -20.96 -14.75
CA TYR A 288 -2.88 -21.98 -14.02
C TYR A 288 -2.41 -21.49 -12.64
N ASP A 289 -2.30 -22.39 -11.67
CA ASP A 289 -1.85 -22.03 -10.32
C ASP A 289 -0.33 -21.86 -10.20
N ARG A 290 0.44 -22.48 -11.10
CA ARG A 290 1.91 -22.50 -11.07
C ARG A 290 2.50 -21.97 -12.37
N VAL A 291 3.67 -21.35 -12.26
CA VAL A 291 4.46 -20.93 -13.43
C VAL A 291 5.24 -22.14 -13.92
N GLN A 292 5.19 -22.42 -15.22
CA GLN A 292 5.79 -23.60 -15.85
C GLN A 292 7.27 -23.39 -16.22
N TRP A 293 7.99 -22.53 -15.48
CA TRP A 293 9.40 -22.22 -15.67
C TRP A 293 9.99 -21.78 -14.33
N ASP A 294 11.18 -22.29 -14.00
CA ASP A 294 11.83 -22.07 -12.70
C ASP A 294 13.12 -21.23 -12.77
N GLY A 295 13.57 -20.83 -13.97
CA GLY A 295 14.64 -19.87 -14.16
C GLY A 295 14.20 -18.42 -13.92
N SER A 296 15.16 -17.53 -13.63
CA SER A 296 14.93 -16.10 -13.35
C SER A 296 16.17 -15.25 -13.64
N ALA A 297 16.07 -13.93 -13.45
CA ALA A 297 17.20 -13.00 -13.49
C ALA A 297 18.32 -13.31 -12.47
N THR A 298 18.06 -14.14 -11.45
CA THR A 298 19.02 -14.46 -10.37
C THR A 298 19.46 -15.91 -10.36
N SER A 299 18.78 -16.80 -11.09
CA SER A 299 19.06 -18.23 -11.09
C SER A 299 18.73 -18.85 -12.45
N PRO A 300 19.60 -19.71 -13.00
CA PRO A 300 19.25 -20.48 -14.19
C PRO A 300 18.09 -21.45 -13.85
N ALA A 301 17.42 -21.93 -14.90
CA ALA A 301 16.42 -22.99 -14.77
C ALA A 301 17.08 -24.30 -14.31
N SER A 302 16.30 -25.19 -13.68
CA SER A 302 16.81 -26.49 -13.23
C SER A 302 17.32 -27.33 -14.41
N GLU A 303 18.23 -28.26 -14.11
CA GLU A 303 18.80 -29.16 -15.12
C GLU A 303 17.70 -29.92 -15.89
N GLY A 304 17.85 -29.97 -17.23
CA GLY A 304 16.89 -30.62 -18.14
C GLY A 304 15.86 -29.68 -18.76
N TRP A 305 15.64 -28.47 -18.22
CA TRP A 305 14.79 -27.48 -18.86
C TRP A 305 15.45 -26.87 -20.11
N HIS A 306 14.70 -26.85 -21.21
CA HIS A 306 15.06 -26.13 -22.42
C HIS A 306 13.98 -25.10 -22.77
N GLY A 307 14.28 -23.83 -22.54
CA GLY A 307 13.46 -22.71 -22.98
C GLY A 307 13.82 -22.28 -24.40
N TYR A 308 12.87 -21.71 -25.13
CA TYR A 308 13.15 -21.02 -26.40
C TYR A 308 12.51 -19.65 -26.40
N LEU A 309 13.23 -18.65 -26.90
CA LEU A 309 12.71 -17.32 -27.19
C LEU A 309 12.44 -17.18 -28.69
N PHE A 310 11.22 -16.75 -29.06
CA PHE A 310 10.87 -16.54 -30.46
C PHE A 310 11.13 -15.09 -30.85
N ALA A 311 11.97 -14.89 -31.86
CA ALA A 311 12.17 -13.59 -32.48
C ALA A 311 10.95 -13.22 -33.34
N GLY A 312 10.41 -12.02 -33.13
CA GLY A 312 9.31 -11.47 -33.93
C GLY A 312 9.78 -10.78 -35.21
N ASP A 313 11.02 -10.31 -35.23
CA ASP A 313 11.66 -9.57 -36.31
C ASP A 313 13.20 -9.71 -36.22
N GLY A 314 13.90 -9.16 -37.22
CA GLY A 314 15.36 -9.12 -37.26
C GLY A 314 15.99 -8.15 -36.25
N GLU A 315 15.19 -7.31 -35.60
CA GLU A 315 15.65 -6.35 -34.58
C GLU A 315 15.71 -6.98 -33.18
N GLY A 316 15.40 -8.27 -33.06
CA GLY A 316 15.47 -9.01 -31.79
C GLY A 316 14.29 -8.74 -30.88
N THR A 317 13.11 -8.39 -31.40
CA THR A 317 11.89 -8.36 -30.58
C THR A 317 11.53 -9.78 -30.10
N ILE A 318 11.36 -9.97 -28.79
CA ILE A 318 11.00 -11.27 -28.21
C ILE A 318 9.48 -11.43 -28.22
N ALA A 319 8.98 -12.07 -29.28
CA ALA A 319 7.56 -12.24 -29.59
C ALA A 319 6.86 -13.36 -28.78
N GLY A 320 7.62 -14.28 -28.21
CA GLY A 320 7.06 -15.40 -27.47
C GLY A 320 8.12 -16.27 -26.84
N ALA A 321 7.69 -17.28 -26.08
CA ALA A 321 8.56 -18.29 -25.52
C ALA A 321 7.86 -19.65 -25.41
N CYS A 322 8.64 -20.71 -25.34
CA CYS A 322 8.16 -22.03 -24.93
C CYS A 322 9.16 -22.72 -24.00
N GLY A 323 8.70 -23.76 -23.31
CA GLY A 323 9.53 -24.60 -22.46
C GLY A 323 9.35 -26.09 -22.76
N PHE A 324 10.48 -26.78 -22.89
CA PHE A 324 10.57 -28.23 -22.99
C PHE A 324 11.23 -28.81 -21.75
N LEU A 325 10.74 -29.96 -21.31
CA LEU A 325 11.33 -30.77 -20.23
C LEU A 325 11.04 -32.25 -20.52
N PRO A 326 11.95 -33.18 -20.19
CA PRO A 326 11.64 -34.61 -20.27
C PRO A 326 10.59 -35.01 -19.24
N GLU A 327 9.65 -35.85 -19.65
CA GLU A 327 8.61 -36.34 -18.76
C GLU A 327 9.20 -37.21 -17.65
N SER A 328 8.91 -36.82 -16.41
CA SER A 328 9.42 -37.50 -15.22
C SER A 328 8.57 -38.71 -14.82
N SER A 329 7.33 -38.80 -15.32
CA SER A 329 6.35 -39.83 -14.94
C SER A 329 5.32 -40.08 -16.03
N GLY A 330 4.45 -41.08 -15.84
CA GLY A 330 3.34 -41.37 -16.76
C GLY A 330 3.73 -42.15 -18.02
N PRO A 331 2.81 -42.27 -18.99
CA PRO A 331 3.00 -43.09 -20.19
C PRO A 331 4.07 -42.53 -21.15
N HIS A 332 4.45 -41.26 -20.98
CA HIS A 332 5.46 -40.58 -21.77
C HIS A 332 6.81 -40.45 -21.05
N LYS A 333 7.01 -41.12 -19.91
CA LYS A 333 8.24 -41.01 -19.11
C LYS A 333 9.51 -41.16 -19.95
N GLY A 334 10.41 -40.20 -19.85
CA GLY A 334 11.67 -40.14 -20.58
C GLY A 334 11.57 -39.57 -21.99
N GLN A 335 10.36 -39.31 -22.50
CA GLN A 335 10.15 -38.55 -23.74
C GLN A 335 10.21 -37.05 -23.45
N TRP A 336 10.70 -36.26 -24.41
CA TRP A 336 10.60 -34.80 -24.32
C TRP A 336 9.15 -34.36 -24.42
N ALA A 337 8.76 -33.37 -23.61
CA ALA A 337 7.46 -32.73 -23.69
C ALA A 337 7.59 -31.21 -23.88
N LEU A 338 6.74 -30.66 -24.75
CA LEU A 338 6.46 -29.23 -24.81
C LEU A 338 5.44 -28.92 -23.71
N HIS A 339 5.91 -28.39 -22.58
CA HIS A 339 5.06 -28.12 -21.41
C HIS A 339 4.18 -26.90 -21.59
N TRP A 340 4.72 -25.86 -22.24
CA TRP A 340 3.98 -24.63 -22.47
C TRP A 340 4.56 -23.86 -23.63
N ILE A 341 3.71 -23.06 -24.26
CA ILE A 341 4.10 -22.11 -25.29
C ILE A 341 3.18 -20.91 -25.25
N TRP A 342 3.76 -19.73 -25.41
CA TRP A 342 3.03 -18.48 -25.40
C TRP A 342 3.63 -17.49 -26.38
N PHE A 343 2.75 -16.80 -27.09
CA PHE A 343 3.09 -15.69 -27.96
C PHE A 343 2.31 -14.45 -27.54
N ALA A 344 3.00 -13.32 -27.58
CA ALA A 344 2.39 -12.01 -27.45
C ALA A 344 1.24 -11.88 -28.47
N PRO A 345 0.07 -11.34 -28.09
CA PRO A 345 -1.12 -11.33 -28.94
C PRO A 345 -0.86 -10.79 -30.36
N LYS A 346 -0.06 -9.72 -30.48
CA LYS A 346 0.33 -9.11 -31.76
C LYS A 346 1.07 -10.06 -32.71
N TYR A 347 1.81 -11.03 -32.19
CA TYR A 347 2.66 -11.94 -32.96
C TYR A 347 2.03 -13.32 -33.20
N ARG A 348 0.78 -13.52 -32.76
CA ARG A 348 0.05 -14.76 -33.03
C ARG A 348 -0.28 -14.86 -34.51
N ARG A 349 -0.33 -16.09 -35.03
CA ARG A 349 -0.64 -16.42 -36.44
C ARG A 349 0.35 -15.86 -37.48
N MET A 350 1.53 -15.41 -37.06
CA MET A 350 2.61 -14.98 -37.97
C MET A 350 3.54 -16.12 -38.43
N GLY A 351 3.20 -17.38 -38.12
CA GLY A 351 4.01 -18.53 -38.54
C GLY A 351 5.29 -18.76 -37.71
N LEU A 352 5.51 -18.04 -36.61
CA LEU A 352 6.72 -18.16 -35.78
C LEU A 352 6.97 -19.58 -35.26
N LEU A 353 5.92 -20.27 -34.78
CA LEU A 353 6.03 -21.67 -34.36
C LEU A 353 6.30 -22.60 -35.55
N LEU A 354 5.61 -22.37 -36.67
CA LEU A 354 5.76 -23.19 -37.88
C LEU A 354 7.21 -23.18 -38.38
N ALA A 355 7.84 -22.01 -38.37
CA ALA A 355 9.22 -21.82 -38.79
C ALA A 355 10.23 -22.65 -37.97
N ARG A 356 9.91 -23.00 -36.72
CA ARG A 356 10.78 -23.76 -35.82
C ARG A 356 10.37 -25.21 -35.60
N TRP A 357 9.19 -25.58 -36.07
CA TRP A 357 8.60 -26.89 -35.76
C TRP A 357 9.47 -28.06 -36.24
N ALA A 358 10.01 -27.98 -37.46
CA ALA A 358 10.90 -29.01 -38.00
C ALA A 358 12.21 -29.13 -37.21
N ASP A 359 12.75 -28.01 -36.72
CA ASP A 359 13.94 -28.01 -35.87
C ASP A 359 13.66 -28.66 -34.52
N PHE A 360 12.50 -28.39 -33.92
CA PHE A 360 12.09 -29.04 -32.68
C PHE A 360 11.94 -30.55 -32.85
N LEU A 361 11.31 -31.01 -33.93
CA LEU A 361 11.22 -32.45 -34.23
C LEU A 361 12.60 -33.08 -34.42
N LYS A 362 13.52 -32.36 -35.08
CA LYS A 362 14.91 -32.82 -35.24
C LYS A 362 15.66 -32.90 -33.90
N CYS A 363 15.39 -31.99 -32.96
CA CYS A 363 16.09 -31.93 -31.68
C CYS A 363 15.50 -32.86 -30.62
N TYR A 364 14.18 -32.99 -30.59
CA TYR A 364 13.45 -33.64 -29.52
C TYR A 364 12.70 -34.92 -29.96
N GLY A 365 12.73 -35.26 -31.24
CA GLY A 365 11.98 -36.38 -31.80
C GLY A 365 10.48 -36.07 -31.91
N ASP A 366 9.65 -37.11 -31.92
CA ASP A 366 8.19 -36.96 -31.81
C ASP A 366 7.81 -36.69 -30.35
N PHE A 367 8.03 -35.44 -29.91
CA PHE A 367 7.83 -35.02 -28.53
C PHE A 367 6.36 -34.93 -28.15
N HIS A 368 6.08 -35.17 -26.87
CA HIS A 368 4.77 -35.02 -26.27
C HIS A 368 4.38 -33.53 -26.14
N ILE A 369 3.09 -33.21 -26.17
CA ILE A 369 2.60 -31.84 -25.94
C ILE A 369 1.69 -31.90 -24.73
N GLU A 370 2.10 -31.19 -23.69
CA GLU A 370 1.42 -31.21 -22.40
C GLU A 370 0.00 -30.67 -22.53
N ARG A 371 -0.90 -31.29 -21.78
CA ARG A 371 -2.33 -31.00 -21.83
C ARG A 371 -2.76 -30.14 -20.64
N PRO A 372 -3.83 -29.33 -20.79
CA PRO A 372 -4.67 -29.14 -21.98
C PRO A 372 -4.07 -28.24 -23.07
N VAL A 373 -4.40 -28.54 -24.33
CA VAL A 373 -3.98 -27.74 -25.49
C VAL A 373 -5.07 -26.76 -25.94
N SER A 374 -4.68 -25.51 -26.21
CA SER A 374 -5.59 -24.48 -26.73
C SER A 374 -6.14 -24.81 -28.11
N ASP A 375 -7.29 -24.24 -28.48
CA ASP A 375 -7.90 -24.43 -29.82
C ASP A 375 -6.94 -24.02 -30.95
N ALA A 376 -6.11 -23.00 -30.70
CA ALA A 376 -5.07 -22.58 -31.62
C ALA A 376 -4.00 -23.65 -31.81
N MET A 377 -3.53 -24.27 -30.72
CA MET A 377 -2.57 -25.37 -30.78
C MET A 377 -3.18 -26.61 -31.43
N GLN A 378 -4.42 -26.97 -31.11
CA GLN A 378 -5.11 -28.08 -31.78
C GLN A 378 -5.20 -27.86 -33.29
N SER A 379 -5.59 -26.66 -33.70
CA SER A 379 -5.67 -26.28 -35.12
C SER A 379 -4.31 -26.34 -35.82
N PHE A 380 -3.23 -25.96 -35.12
CA PHE A 380 -1.87 -26.08 -35.62
C PHE A 380 -1.46 -27.54 -35.82
N LEU A 381 -1.68 -28.39 -34.80
CA LEU A 381 -1.31 -29.80 -34.83
C LEU A 381 -2.06 -30.61 -35.89
N ARG A 382 -3.35 -30.31 -36.15
CA ARG A 382 -4.09 -30.95 -37.26
C ARG A 382 -3.40 -30.77 -38.61
N LYS A 383 -2.74 -29.62 -38.83
CA LYS A 383 -2.08 -29.27 -40.09
C LYS A 383 -0.61 -29.69 -40.17
N HIS A 384 0.11 -29.58 -39.06
CA HIS A 384 1.57 -29.65 -39.04
C HIS A 384 2.14 -30.67 -38.05
N GLY A 385 1.31 -31.25 -37.19
CA GLY A 385 1.72 -32.28 -36.23
C GLY A 385 2.01 -33.62 -36.89
N THR A 386 2.77 -34.46 -36.19
CA THR A 386 3.05 -35.84 -36.58
C THR A 386 1.77 -36.69 -36.54
N ALA A 387 1.86 -37.96 -36.97
CA ALA A 387 0.73 -38.88 -36.84
C ALA A 387 0.38 -39.11 -35.36
N GLU A 388 1.38 -39.27 -34.49
CA GLU A 388 1.17 -39.46 -33.05
C GLU A 388 0.54 -38.22 -32.42
N GLN A 389 1.10 -37.03 -32.65
CA GLN A 389 0.54 -35.78 -32.09
C GLN A 389 -0.90 -35.52 -32.53
N ARG A 390 -1.28 -35.92 -33.75
CA ARG A 390 -2.66 -35.77 -34.26
C ARG A 390 -3.63 -36.81 -33.70
N ALA A 391 -3.16 -38.04 -33.46
CA ALA A 391 -4.00 -39.14 -32.95
C ALA A 391 -4.67 -38.81 -31.60
N TRP A 392 -4.12 -37.84 -30.88
CA TRP A 392 -4.56 -37.41 -29.57
C TRP A 392 -5.53 -36.22 -29.55
N LEU A 393 -5.83 -35.62 -30.71
CA LEU A 393 -6.71 -34.46 -30.79
C LEU A 393 -8.19 -34.90 -30.72
N PRO A 394 -9.06 -34.10 -30.09
CA PRO A 394 -10.49 -34.39 -30.11
C PRO A 394 -11.02 -34.37 -31.57
N PRO A 395 -11.97 -35.27 -31.91
CA PRO A 395 -12.65 -35.26 -33.20
C PRO A 395 -13.34 -33.91 -33.42
N GLN A 396 -13.45 -33.50 -34.69
CA GLN A 396 -14.10 -32.24 -35.08
C GLN A 396 -15.61 -32.25 -34.84
#